data_AF-K6UAS3-F1
#
_entry.id   AF-K6UAS3-F1
#
_cell.length_a   1.000
_cell.length_b   1.000
_cell.length_c   1.000
_cell.angle_alpha   90.00
_cell.angle_beta   90.00
_cell.angle_gamma   90.00
#
_symmetry.space_group_name_H-M   'P 1'
#
loop_
_entity.id
_entity.type
_entity.pdbx_description
1 polymer ?
#
loop_
_entity_poly.entity_id
_entity_poly.type
_entity_poly.pdbx_seq_one_letter_code
_entity_poly.pdbx_strand_id
1 'polypeptide(L)'
;MICVFDKIKFNIKRGYYRYIGSGSCRDVFDLGNGYIIKVARNMAGIAQNKCEYSISCYDNSDLFAKVVKVSNDFNLLIMEKADKVYDLSYVCMFFDVRNTSELIKSKDLRNIKQDYNLLLDDLERASSWGTIKGRPVIIDYGFTKDVWARYY
;
A
#
# COMPACT_ATOMS: atom_id res chain seq x y z
N MET A 1 7.98 8.61 -28.11
CA MET A 1 6.90 8.22 -27.18
C MET A 1 7.38 8.54 -25.77
N ILE A 2 6.80 9.53 -25.10
CA ILE A 2 7.20 9.88 -23.72
C ILE A 2 6.69 8.77 -22.79
N CYS A 3 7.56 8.21 -21.95
CA CYS A 3 7.16 7.22 -20.97
C CYS A 3 6.17 7.85 -19.97
N VAL A 4 5.08 7.16 -19.63
CA VAL A 4 4.06 7.64 -18.67
C VAL A 4 4.69 8.13 -17.37
N PHE A 5 5.74 7.44 -16.90
CA PHE A 5 6.47 7.82 -15.70
C PHE A 5 7.25 9.12 -15.82
N ASP A 6 7.80 9.46 -16.99
CA ASP A 6 8.49 10.73 -17.19
C ASP A 6 7.52 11.91 -17.10
N LYS A 7 6.33 11.75 -17.71
CA LYS A 7 5.26 12.74 -17.59
C LYS A 7 4.81 12.92 -16.14
N ILE A 8 4.66 11.82 -15.40
CA ILE A 8 4.30 11.88 -13.98
C ILE A 8 5.39 12.57 -13.16
N LYS A 9 6.68 12.21 -13.33
CA LYS A 9 7.80 12.87 -12.65
C LYS A 9 7.81 14.39 -12.92
N PHE A 10 7.60 14.78 -14.17
CA PHE A 10 7.49 16.19 -14.54
C PHE A 10 6.34 16.88 -13.80
N ASN A 11 5.14 16.29 -13.81
CA ASN A 11 3.97 16.85 -13.13
C ASN A 11 4.12 16.94 -11.60
N ILE A 12 4.79 15.97 -10.96
CA ILE A 12 5.13 16.03 -9.54
C ILE A 12 6.03 17.25 -9.27
N LYS A 13 7.09 17.44 -10.08
CA LYS A 13 8.00 18.61 -9.93
C LYS A 13 7.30 19.95 -10.13
N ARG A 14 6.23 19.98 -10.94
CA ARG A 14 5.41 21.19 -11.16
C ARG A 14 4.34 21.40 -10.08
N GLY A 15 4.20 20.48 -9.14
CA GLY A 15 3.20 20.56 -8.06
C GLY A 15 1.77 20.27 -8.54
N TYR A 16 1.59 19.60 -9.67
CA TYR A 16 0.26 19.35 -10.24
C TYR A 16 -0.50 18.22 -9.55
N TYR A 17 0.21 17.37 -8.81
CA TYR A 17 -0.40 16.31 -8.01
C TYR A 17 -0.41 16.69 -6.54
N ARG A 18 -1.55 16.43 -5.90
CA ARG A 18 -1.72 16.69 -4.47
C ARG A 18 -0.86 15.71 -3.67
N TYR A 19 0.02 16.24 -2.83
CA TYR A 19 0.74 15.43 -1.86
C TYR A 19 -0.23 14.89 -0.79
N ILE A 20 -0.18 13.58 -0.53
CA ILE A 20 -1.03 12.89 0.45
C ILE A 20 -0.29 12.71 1.78
N GLY A 21 1.00 12.40 1.71
CA GLY A 21 1.83 12.13 2.88
C GLY A 21 3.17 11.55 2.49
N SER A 22 4.02 11.36 3.49
CA SER A 22 5.30 10.68 3.35
C SER A 22 5.46 9.66 4.47
N GLY A 23 6.04 8.52 4.11
CA GLY A 23 6.59 7.57 5.07
C GLY A 23 8.07 7.87 5.33
N SER A 24 8.77 6.94 5.97
CA SER A 24 10.22 7.05 6.19
C SER A 24 11.01 7.06 4.87
N CYS A 25 10.53 6.36 3.84
CA CYS A 25 11.29 6.12 2.61
C CYS A 25 10.59 6.53 1.31
N ARG A 26 9.35 6.99 1.37
CA ARG A 26 8.52 7.27 0.18
C ARG A 26 7.64 8.50 0.37
N ASP A 27 7.42 9.23 -0.72
CA ASP A 27 6.40 10.27 -0.80
C ASP A 27 5.20 9.75 -1.62
N VAL A 28 3.98 10.14 -1.24
CA VAL A 28 2.75 9.68 -1.87
C VAL A 28 1.96 10.86 -2.43
N PHE A 29 1.53 10.75 -3.68
CA PHE A 29 0.76 11.77 -4.38
C PHE A 29 -0.54 11.20 -4.96
N ASP A 30 -1.58 12.00 -4.93
CA ASP A 30 -2.87 11.74 -5.59
C ASP A 30 -2.77 12.13 -7.07
N LEU A 31 -3.03 11.18 -7.97
CA LEU A 31 -3.05 11.43 -9.40
C LEU A 31 -4.37 12.06 -9.87
N GLY A 32 -5.37 12.19 -8.98
CA GLY A 32 -6.65 12.85 -9.26
C GLY A 32 -7.61 12.04 -10.14
N ASN A 33 -7.29 10.78 -10.40
CA ASN A 33 -8.02 9.90 -11.32
C ASN A 33 -8.30 8.51 -10.73
N GLY A 34 -8.41 8.42 -9.39
CA GLY A 34 -8.64 7.15 -8.68
C GLY A 34 -7.37 6.35 -8.39
N TYR A 35 -6.19 6.93 -8.66
CA TYR A 35 -4.90 6.30 -8.40
C TYR A 35 -3.99 7.20 -7.57
N ILE A 36 -3.05 6.58 -6.87
CA ILE A 36 -1.93 7.25 -6.24
C ILE A 36 -0.61 6.84 -6.90
N ILE A 37 0.42 7.65 -6.67
CA ILE A 37 1.79 7.25 -6.95
C ILE A 37 2.64 7.33 -5.67
N LYS A 38 3.40 6.27 -5.41
CA LYS A 38 4.42 6.21 -4.38
C LYS A 38 5.79 6.40 -5.02
N VAL A 39 6.53 7.40 -4.56
CA VAL A 39 7.86 7.78 -5.06
C VAL A 39 8.90 7.39 -4.02
N ALA A 40 9.80 6.47 -4.38
CA ALA A 40 10.90 6.08 -3.51
C ALA A 40 11.95 7.20 -3.37
N ARG A 41 12.42 7.42 -2.14
CA ARG A 41 13.49 8.38 -1.82
C ARG A 41 14.85 7.72 -1.62
N ASN A 42 14.86 6.40 -1.36
CA ASN A 42 16.06 5.63 -1.06
C ASN A 42 15.86 4.14 -1.42
N MET A 43 16.88 3.32 -1.21
CA MET A 43 16.85 1.88 -1.50
C MET A 43 15.79 1.11 -0.71
N ALA A 44 15.48 1.51 0.52
CA ALA A 44 14.41 0.90 1.31
C ALA A 44 13.04 1.17 0.68
N GLY A 45 12.79 2.38 0.18
CA GLY A 45 11.57 2.72 -0.55
C GLY A 45 11.42 1.97 -1.88
N ILE A 46 12.52 1.75 -2.59
CA ILE A 46 12.56 0.89 -3.80
C ILE A 46 12.20 -0.55 -3.44
N ALA A 47 12.78 -1.08 -2.36
CA ALA A 47 12.48 -2.42 -1.87
C ALA A 47 11.02 -2.57 -1.45
N GLN A 48 10.45 -1.58 -0.75
CA GLN A 48 9.03 -1.54 -0.42
C GLN A 48 8.15 -1.56 -1.68
N ASN A 49 8.45 -0.73 -2.70
CA ASN A 49 7.71 -0.72 -3.96
C ASN A 49 7.79 -2.06 -4.70
N LYS A 50 8.97 -2.67 -4.74
CA LYS A 50 9.16 -4.01 -5.33
C LYS A 50 8.35 -5.07 -4.59
N CYS A 51 8.32 -5.00 -3.26
CA CYS A 51 7.56 -5.92 -2.43
C CYS A 51 6.05 -5.78 -2.67
N GLU A 52 5.51 -4.56 -2.64
CA GLU A 52 4.09 -4.31 -2.94
C GLU A 52 3.71 -4.81 -4.34
N TYR A 53 4.53 -4.55 -5.36
CA TYR A 53 4.28 -5.05 -6.70
C TYR A 53 4.25 -6.59 -6.75
N SER A 54 5.21 -7.25 -6.08
CA SER A 54 5.25 -8.71 -6.02
C SER A 54 4.00 -9.28 -5.35
N ILE A 55 3.64 -8.77 -4.17
CA ILE A 55 2.45 -9.23 -3.44
C ILE A 55 1.20 -9.00 -4.29
N SER A 56 1.03 -7.81 -4.87
CA SER A 56 -0.13 -7.51 -5.70
C SER A 56 -0.24 -8.38 -6.95
N CYS A 57 0.87 -8.91 -7.50
CA CYS A 57 0.85 -9.81 -8.65
C CYS A 57 0.42 -11.24 -8.29
N TYR A 58 0.76 -11.70 -7.10
CA TYR A 58 0.55 -13.09 -6.68
C TYR A 58 -0.64 -13.30 -5.73
N ASP A 59 -1.12 -12.23 -5.10
CA ASP A 59 -2.27 -12.28 -4.19
C ASP A 59 -3.61 -12.34 -4.93
N ASN A 60 -4.45 -13.28 -4.48
CA ASN A 60 -5.80 -13.52 -4.95
C ASN A 60 -6.86 -13.34 -3.84
N SER A 61 -6.51 -12.72 -2.71
CA SER A 61 -7.42 -12.57 -1.55
C SER A 61 -8.37 -11.37 -1.69
N ASP A 62 -8.12 -10.47 -2.65
CA ASP A 62 -8.77 -9.17 -2.81
C ASP A 62 -8.65 -8.24 -1.58
N LEU A 63 -7.76 -8.58 -0.63
CA LEU A 63 -7.54 -7.81 0.58
C LEU A 63 -6.56 -6.65 0.41
N PHE A 64 -5.80 -6.61 -0.67
CA PHE A 64 -4.83 -5.56 -0.95
C PHE A 64 -5.31 -4.61 -2.05
N ALA A 65 -5.11 -3.31 -1.85
CA ALA A 65 -5.29 -2.33 -2.94
C ALA A 65 -4.30 -2.66 -4.06
N LYS A 66 -4.79 -2.79 -5.31
CA LYS A 66 -3.97 -3.36 -6.38
C LYS A 66 -2.94 -2.38 -6.94
N VAL A 67 -1.75 -2.89 -7.20
CA VAL A 67 -0.71 -2.18 -7.96
C VAL A 67 -1.03 -2.27 -9.44
N VAL A 68 -1.13 -1.11 -10.08
CA VAL A 68 -1.46 -0.99 -11.51
C VAL A 68 -0.20 -1.03 -12.36
N LYS A 69 0.87 -0.38 -11.90
CA LYS A 69 2.12 -0.27 -12.67
C LYS A 69 3.30 0.12 -11.79
N VAL A 70 4.49 -0.32 -12.17
CA VAL A 70 5.78 0.13 -11.60
C VAL A 70 6.72 0.61 -12.70
N SER A 71 7.65 1.50 -12.35
CA SER A 71 8.79 1.82 -13.22
C SER A 71 9.81 0.67 -13.23
N ASN A 72 10.62 0.57 -14.27
CA ASN A 72 11.59 -0.52 -14.43
C ASN A 72 12.59 -0.62 -13.26
N ASP A 73 12.89 0.50 -12.63
CA ASP A 73 13.78 0.64 -11.48
C ASP A 73 13.04 0.58 -10.12
N PHE A 74 11.72 0.37 -10.12
CA PHE A 74 10.84 0.39 -8.94
C PHE A 74 10.85 1.70 -8.14
N ASN A 75 11.43 2.78 -8.66
CA ASN A 75 11.39 4.10 -8.01
C ASN A 75 9.97 4.68 -7.93
N LEU A 76 9.09 4.26 -8.84
CA LEU A 76 7.71 4.71 -8.92
C LEU A 76 6.77 3.51 -8.93
N LEU A 77 5.74 3.58 -8.10
CA LEU A 77 4.66 2.60 -8.04
C LEU A 77 3.31 3.32 -8.10
N ILE A 78 2.47 2.93 -9.05
CA ILE A 78 1.09 3.39 -9.19
C ILE A 78 0.17 2.29 -8.68
N MET A 79 -0.73 2.65 -7.79
CA MET A 79 -1.74 1.74 -7.25
C MET A 79 -3.10 2.42 -7.11
N GLU A 80 -4.14 1.62 -6.93
CA GLU A 80 -5.48 2.12 -6.64
C GLU A 80 -5.47 3.03 -5.42
N LYS A 81 -6.19 4.15 -5.53
CA LYS A 81 -6.43 5.05 -4.41
C LYS A 81 -7.59 4.50 -3.59
N ALA A 82 -7.36 4.32 -2.29
CA ALA A 82 -8.41 4.01 -1.34
C ALA A 82 -8.77 5.26 -0.52
N ASP A 83 -10.03 5.33 -0.09
CA ASP A 83 -10.48 6.31 0.89
C ASP A 83 -9.95 5.96 2.27
N LYS A 84 -9.61 6.97 3.07
CA LYS A 84 -9.01 6.74 4.39
C LYS A 84 -10.01 6.06 5.33
N VAL A 85 -9.54 5.04 6.03
CA VAL A 85 -10.22 4.49 7.20
C VAL A 85 -9.70 5.20 8.44
N TYR A 86 -10.61 5.78 9.22
CA TYR A 86 -10.29 6.43 10.49
C TYR A 86 -10.65 5.56 11.69
N ASP A 87 -11.61 4.64 11.50
CA ASP A 87 -12.15 3.79 12.54
C ASP A 87 -12.08 2.32 12.10
N LEU A 88 -11.33 1.50 12.86
CA LEU A 88 -11.19 0.07 12.60
C LEU A 88 -12.45 -0.73 12.93
N SER A 89 -13.43 -0.16 13.65
CA SER A 89 -14.71 -0.83 13.86
C SER A 89 -15.41 -1.17 12.54
N TYR A 90 -15.26 -0.32 11.52
CA TYR A 90 -15.75 -0.62 10.16
C TYR A 90 -15.08 -1.86 9.56
N VAL A 91 -13.76 -1.97 9.71
CA VAL A 91 -13.00 -3.14 9.22
C VAL A 91 -13.42 -4.38 10.01
N CYS A 92 -13.51 -4.29 11.34
CA CYS A 92 -13.94 -5.40 12.19
C CYS A 92 -15.33 -5.91 11.80
N MET A 93 -16.28 -4.99 11.55
CA MET A 93 -17.63 -5.33 11.12
C MET A 93 -17.64 -6.06 9.78
N PHE A 94 -16.78 -5.67 8.82
CA PHE A 94 -16.67 -6.35 7.53
C PHE A 94 -16.19 -7.80 7.65
N PHE A 95 -15.27 -8.07 8.60
CA PHE A 95 -14.74 -9.41 8.85
C PHE A 95 -15.56 -10.21 9.88
N ASP A 96 -16.70 -9.71 10.33
CA ASP A 96 -17.55 -10.32 11.37
C ASP A 96 -16.77 -10.63 12.66
N VAL A 97 -15.96 -9.68 13.11
CA VAL A 97 -15.16 -9.77 14.35
C VAL A 97 -15.45 -8.60 15.29
N ARG A 98 -15.22 -8.79 16.58
CA ARG A 98 -15.62 -7.82 17.62
C ARG A 98 -14.61 -6.69 17.83
N ASN A 99 -13.35 -6.96 17.54
CA ASN A 99 -12.24 -6.04 17.84
C ASN A 99 -11.03 -6.36 16.98
N THR A 100 -10.06 -5.45 16.99
CA THR A 100 -8.80 -5.59 16.24
C THR A 100 -8.05 -6.85 16.62
N SER A 101 -8.03 -7.28 17.88
CA SER A 101 -7.34 -8.50 18.30
C SER A 101 -7.92 -9.78 17.69
N GLU A 102 -9.23 -9.81 17.45
CA GLU A 102 -9.89 -10.89 16.69
C GLU A 102 -9.63 -10.76 15.19
N LEU A 103 -9.63 -9.54 14.66
CA LEU A 103 -9.32 -9.26 13.25
C LEU A 103 -7.98 -9.86 12.82
N ILE A 104 -6.88 -9.57 13.52
CA ILE A 104 -5.55 -10.15 13.23
C ILE A 104 -5.45 -11.67 13.44
N LYS A 105 -6.40 -12.26 14.18
CA LYS A 105 -6.50 -13.72 14.36
C LYS A 105 -7.43 -14.38 13.35
N SER A 106 -8.16 -13.60 12.55
CA SER A 106 -9.00 -14.11 11.46
C SER A 106 -8.16 -14.96 10.51
N LYS A 107 -8.79 -15.97 9.92
CA LYS A 107 -8.12 -16.90 9.01
C LYS A 107 -7.47 -16.15 7.84
N ASP A 108 -8.18 -15.19 7.27
CA ASP A 108 -7.73 -14.47 6.08
C ASP A 108 -6.49 -13.63 6.37
N LEU A 109 -6.50 -12.83 7.46
CA LEU A 109 -5.33 -12.03 7.84
C LEU A 109 -4.15 -12.89 8.31
N ARG A 110 -4.41 -14.02 8.95
CA ARG A 110 -3.34 -14.97 9.31
C ARG A 110 -2.68 -15.56 8.08
N ASN A 111 -3.46 -15.93 7.06
CA ASN A 111 -2.95 -16.50 5.82
C ASN A 111 -2.08 -15.49 5.08
N ILE A 112 -2.60 -14.31 4.72
CA ILE A 112 -1.82 -13.32 3.96
C ILE A 112 -0.55 -12.87 4.69
N LYS A 113 -0.61 -12.81 6.03
CA LYS A 113 0.55 -12.48 6.84
C LYS A 113 1.63 -13.55 6.72
N GLN A 114 1.25 -14.83 6.78
CA GLN A 114 2.17 -15.95 6.64
C GLN A 114 2.71 -16.04 5.21
N ASP A 115 1.84 -15.91 4.22
CA ASP A 115 2.17 -16.02 2.80
C ASP A 115 3.13 -14.92 2.34
N TYR A 116 3.00 -13.71 2.90
CA TYR A 116 3.77 -12.53 2.47
C TYR A 116 4.74 -11.98 3.53
N ASN A 117 4.90 -12.66 4.67
CA ASN A 117 5.78 -12.22 5.78
C ASN A 117 5.55 -10.76 6.21
N LEU A 118 4.27 -10.34 6.26
CA LEU A 118 3.88 -9.01 6.71
C LEU A 118 4.18 -8.82 8.21
N LEU A 119 4.48 -7.58 8.60
CA LEU A 119 4.59 -7.19 10.00
C LEU A 119 3.18 -6.95 10.57
N LEU A 120 2.86 -7.63 11.68
CA LEU A 120 1.53 -7.61 12.32
C LEU A 120 1.10 -6.23 12.78
N ASP A 121 2.05 -5.52 13.41
CA ASP A 121 1.80 -4.28 14.12
C ASP A 121 1.28 -3.18 13.19
N ASP A 122 1.51 -3.34 11.89
CA ASP A 122 0.97 -2.43 10.88
C ASP A 122 -0.53 -2.68 10.65
N LEU A 123 -1.02 -3.93 10.66
CA LEU A 123 -2.43 -4.22 10.37
C LEU A 123 -3.38 -3.80 11.50
N GLU A 124 -2.86 -3.56 12.71
CA GLU A 124 -3.64 -3.04 13.84
C GLU A 124 -3.91 -1.53 13.76
N ARG A 125 -3.34 -0.83 12.77
CA ARG A 125 -3.50 0.63 12.63
C ARG A 125 -4.51 0.97 11.54
N ALA A 126 -5.42 1.89 11.83
CA ALA A 126 -6.36 2.41 10.84
C ALA A 126 -5.66 2.96 9.58
N SER A 127 -4.45 3.53 9.74
CA SER A 127 -3.64 4.07 8.63
C SER A 127 -3.19 3.02 7.60
N SER A 128 -3.21 1.74 7.96
CA SER A 128 -2.82 0.65 7.06
C SER A 128 -3.99 0.15 6.22
N TRP A 129 -5.19 0.64 6.52
CA TRP A 129 -6.43 0.30 5.84
C TRP A 129 -6.97 1.48 5.04
N GLY A 130 -7.61 1.15 3.93
CA GLY A 130 -8.42 2.07 3.16
C GLY A 130 -9.71 1.40 2.73
N THR A 131 -10.59 2.14 2.06
CA THR A 131 -11.80 1.61 1.46
C THR A 131 -11.78 1.84 -0.05
N ILE A 132 -12.04 0.79 -0.83
CA ILE A 132 -12.25 0.88 -2.28
C ILE A 132 -13.65 0.33 -2.56
N LYS A 133 -14.53 1.16 -3.14
CA LYS A 133 -15.92 0.79 -3.47
C LYS A 133 -16.67 0.15 -2.29
N GLY A 134 -16.47 0.67 -1.08
CA GLY A 134 -17.11 0.15 0.14
C GLY A 134 -16.53 -1.18 0.65
N ARG A 135 -15.35 -1.61 0.18
CA ARG A 135 -14.63 -2.77 0.72
C ARG A 135 -13.34 -2.33 1.42
N PRO A 136 -13.07 -2.79 2.65
CA PRO A 136 -11.81 -2.51 3.31
C PRO A 136 -10.67 -3.25 2.61
N VAL A 137 -9.56 -2.55 2.42
CA VAL A 137 -8.35 -3.06 1.77
C VAL A 137 -7.12 -2.58 2.52
N ILE A 138 -6.06 -3.37 2.48
CA ILE A 138 -4.73 -3.04 2.99
C ILE A 138 -4.02 -2.19 1.93
N ILE A 139 -3.52 -1.02 2.34
CA ILE A 139 -2.95 -0.01 1.42
C ILE A 139 -1.43 0.18 1.59
N ASP A 140 -0.87 -0.34 2.68
CA ASP A 140 0.55 -0.35 2.94
C ASP A 140 0.98 -1.75 3.37
N TYR A 141 1.56 -2.47 2.42
CA TYR A 141 1.98 -3.86 2.58
C TYR A 141 3.39 -4.08 1.99
N GLY A 142 4.15 -3.00 1.83
CA GLY A 142 5.55 -3.04 1.38
C GLY A 142 6.54 -3.30 2.50
N PHE A 143 6.11 -3.24 3.76
CA PHE A 143 6.97 -3.42 4.93
C PHE A 143 6.88 -4.85 5.47
N THR A 144 7.67 -5.74 4.86
CA THR A 144 7.81 -7.14 5.28
C THR A 144 9.01 -7.33 6.19
N LYS A 145 9.08 -8.49 6.85
CA LYS A 145 10.26 -8.89 7.63
C LYS A 145 11.56 -8.81 6.83
N ASP A 146 11.52 -9.17 5.55
CA ASP A 146 12.70 -9.14 4.67
C ASP A 146 13.15 -7.71 4.35
N VAL A 147 12.20 -6.80 4.14
CA VAL A 147 12.51 -5.37 3.94
C VAL A 147 13.04 -4.77 5.23
N TRP A 148 12.45 -5.10 6.37
CA TRP A 148 12.93 -4.67 7.69
C TRP A 148 14.37 -5.11 7.91
N ALA A 149 14.63 -6.42 7.88
CA ALA A 149 15.95 -6.99 8.20
C ALA A 149 17.09 -6.50 7.31
N ARG A 150 16.78 -6.02 6.09
CA ARG A 150 17.78 -5.55 5.14
C ARG A 150 18.07 -4.05 5.24
N TYR A 151 17.14 -3.25 5.72
CA TYR A 151 17.21 -1.79 5.61
C TYR A 151 16.97 -1.03 6.92
N TYR A 152 16.62 -1.73 8.01
CA TYR A 152 16.34 -1.19 9.34
C TYR A 152 17.00 -2.04 10.41
#